data_AF-A0A920TLK5-F1
#
_entry.id   AF-A0A920TLK5-F1
#
_cell.length_a   1.000
_cell.length_b   1.000
_cell.length_c   1.000
_cell.angle_alpha   90.00
_cell.angle_beta   90.00
_cell.angle_gamma   90.00
#
_symmetry.space_group_name_H-M   'P 1'
#
loop_
_entity.id
_entity.type
_entity.pdbx_description
1 polymer ?
#
loop_
_entity_poly.entity_id
_entity_poly.type
_entity_poly.pdbx_seq_one_letter_code
_entity_poly.pdbx_strand_id
1 'polypeptide(L)'
;MANNKFTKKKKLIIISFVVAIIAIMITVNILRDDSDIIYVDTEKVIRRTVIQKVNASGKIQPEVEVKISATSSAIIDSITVVEGEYVKKNQHLISLDRKQLQASVDQSLSAVRSASARVKQDKANKERVELIYEQGLLLTKN
;
A
#
# COMPACT_ATOMS: atom_id res chain seq x y z
N MET A 1 -65.20 93.54 -13.23
CA MET A 1 -65.81 92.26 -13.65
C MET A 1 -65.62 92.11 -15.16
N ALA A 2 -64.54 91.45 -15.60
CA ALA A 2 -64.23 91.32 -17.03
C ALA A 2 -64.84 90.04 -17.60
N ASN A 3 -65.98 90.25 -18.26
CA ASN A 3 -66.88 89.33 -18.92
C ASN A 3 -66.21 88.54 -20.04
N ASN A 4 -66.23 87.21 -19.90
CA ASN A 4 -65.57 86.25 -20.75
C ASN A 4 -66.48 85.87 -21.94
N LYS A 5 -66.31 86.52 -23.10
CA LYS A 5 -66.91 86.08 -24.37
C LYS A 5 -65.85 85.62 -25.35
N PHE A 6 -65.19 84.49 -25.03
CA PHE A 6 -64.44 83.76 -26.07
C PHE A 6 -65.45 83.18 -27.07
N THR A 7 -65.33 83.61 -28.32
CA THR A 7 -66.14 83.12 -29.45
C THR A 7 -66.09 81.58 -29.51
N LYS A 8 -67.20 80.92 -29.87
CA LYS A 8 -67.35 79.45 -29.77
C LYS A 8 -66.17 78.66 -30.37
N LYS A 9 -65.51 79.20 -31.41
CA LYS A 9 -64.30 78.64 -32.03
C LYS A 9 -63.05 78.69 -31.13
N LYS A 10 -62.78 79.80 -30.42
CA LYS A 10 -61.62 79.92 -29.50
C LYS A 10 -61.76 79.03 -28.26
N LYS A 11 -62.98 78.86 -27.74
CA LYS A 11 -63.26 77.94 -26.62
C LYS A 11 -63.03 76.46 -27.01
N LEU A 12 -63.38 76.09 -28.25
CA LEU A 12 -63.19 74.74 -28.79
C LEU A 12 -61.71 74.40 -28.99
N ILE A 13 -60.90 75.38 -29.44
CA ILE A 13 -59.44 75.22 -29.57
C ILE A 13 -58.79 75.03 -28.20
N ILE A 14 -59.21 75.79 -27.18
CA ILE A 14 -58.69 75.62 -25.80
C ILE A 14 -59.06 74.25 -25.23
N ILE A 15 -60.30 73.78 -25.44
CA ILE A 15 -60.72 72.45 -24.97
C ILE A 15 -59.94 71.34 -25.69
N SER A 16 -59.76 71.46 -27.01
CA SER A 16 -58.97 70.49 -27.79
C SER A 16 -57.51 70.44 -27.34
N PHE A 17 -56.92 71.58 -27.00
CA PHE A 17 -55.55 71.65 -26.51
C PHE A 17 -55.40 71.00 -25.12
N VAL A 18 -56.35 71.24 -24.22
CA VAL A 18 -56.38 70.62 -22.88
C VAL A 18 -56.54 69.09 -22.99
N VAL A 19 -57.44 68.62 -23.86
CA VAL A 19 -57.63 67.18 -24.09
C VAL A 19 -56.39 66.54 -24.69
N ALA A 20 -55.70 67.22 -25.62
CA ALA A 20 -54.44 66.74 -26.18
C ALA A 20 -53.34 66.63 -25.11
N ILE A 21 -53.22 67.61 -24.21
CA ILE A 21 -52.25 67.56 -23.12
C ILE A 21 -52.54 66.39 -22.16
N ILE A 22 -53.81 66.18 -21.81
CA ILE A 22 -54.20 65.07 -20.92
C ILE A 22 -53.93 63.72 -21.60
N ALA A 23 -54.24 63.60 -22.89
CA ALA A 23 -53.95 62.38 -23.65
C ALA A 23 -52.44 62.07 -23.67
N ILE A 24 -51.59 63.08 -23.92
CA ILE A 24 -50.13 62.93 -23.91
C ILE A 24 -49.64 62.49 -22.53
N MET A 25 -50.18 63.07 -21.44
CA MET A 25 -49.77 62.74 -20.08
C MET A 25 -50.07 61.28 -19.71
N ILE A 26 -51.22 60.77 -20.15
CA ILE A 26 -51.62 59.38 -19.93
C ILE A 26 -50.74 58.43 -20.76
N THR A 27 -50.48 58.77 -22.03
CA THR A 27 -49.61 57.98 -22.90
C THR A 27 -48.20 57.87 -22.33
N VAL A 28 -47.62 58.97 -21.84
CA VAL A 28 -46.27 58.96 -21.26
C VAL A 28 -46.19 58.16 -19.96
N ASN A 29 -47.24 58.13 -19.15
CA ASN A 29 -47.25 57.36 -17.90
C ASN A 29 -47.37 55.85 -18.16
N ILE A 30 -48.17 55.42 -19.14
CA ILE A 30 -48.29 54.01 -19.52
C ILE A 30 -47.02 53.49 -20.20
N LEU A 31 -46.31 54.32 -20.96
CA LEU A 31 -45.04 53.93 -21.59
C LEU A 31 -43.84 53.94 -20.64
N ARG A 32 -44.01 54.42 -19.40
CA ARG A 32 -42.95 54.42 -18.39
C ARG A 32 -42.94 53.06 -17.70
N ASP A 33 -42.21 52.15 -18.31
CA ASP A 33 -41.93 50.83 -17.75
C ASP A 33 -40.85 50.99 -16.66
N ASP A 34 -41.26 51.30 -15.44
CA ASP A 34 -40.39 51.37 -14.24
C ASP A 34 -40.09 49.94 -13.72
N SER A 35 -39.69 49.05 -14.61
CA SER A 35 -39.19 47.74 -14.23
C SER A 35 -37.67 47.78 -14.22
N ASP A 36 -37.09 48.06 -13.05
CA ASP A 36 -35.66 47.86 -12.79
C ASP A 36 -35.43 46.34 -12.69
N ILE A 37 -35.40 45.68 -13.85
CA ILE A 37 -35.23 44.22 -13.94
C ILE A 37 -33.76 43.92 -13.73
N ILE A 38 -33.42 43.48 -12.53
CA ILE A 38 -32.07 43.02 -12.20
C ILE A 38 -31.81 41.71 -12.94
N TYR A 39 -30.98 41.77 -13.97
CA TYR A 39 -30.53 40.57 -14.68
C TYR A 39 -29.60 39.76 -13.78
N VAL A 40 -30.04 38.54 -13.43
CA VAL A 40 -29.24 37.58 -12.68
C VAL A 40 -28.89 36.40 -13.58
N ASP A 41 -27.59 36.14 -13.72
CA ASP A 41 -27.12 34.96 -14.41
C ASP A 41 -27.39 33.74 -13.52
N THR A 42 -28.19 32.81 -14.04
CA THR A 42 -28.49 31.53 -13.37
C THR A 42 -28.04 30.37 -14.23
N GLU A 43 -27.33 29.43 -13.61
CA GLU A 43 -26.95 28.17 -14.25
C GLU A 43 -27.81 27.03 -13.69
N LYS A 44 -28.26 26.13 -14.56
CA LYS A 44 -29.00 24.93 -14.13
C LYS A 44 -28.05 23.97 -13.40
N VAL A 45 -28.38 23.65 -12.15
CA VAL A 45 -27.62 22.69 -11.34
C VAL A 45 -27.82 21.28 -11.90
N ILE A 46 -26.73 20.69 -12.41
CA ILE A 46 -26.70 19.31 -12.89
C ILE A 46 -25.96 18.47 -11.85
N ARG A 47 -26.54 17.34 -11.44
CA ARG A 47 -25.83 16.35 -10.62
C ARG A 47 -24.75 15.70 -11.47
N ARG A 48 -23.49 16.01 -11.19
CA ARG A 48 -22.32 15.42 -11.83
C ARG A 48 -21.55 14.65 -10.76
N THR A 49 -21.05 13.46 -11.11
CA THR A 49 -20.18 12.71 -10.22
C THR A 49 -18.82 13.40 -10.18
N VAL A 50 -18.49 14.04 -9.06
CA VAL A 50 -17.17 14.61 -8.82
C VAL A 50 -16.23 13.46 -8.44
N ILE A 51 -15.42 13.01 -9.38
CA ILE A 51 -14.39 12.00 -9.13
C ILE A 51 -13.17 12.71 -8.53
N GLN A 52 -13.06 12.73 -7.21
CA GLN A 52 -11.88 13.21 -6.51
C GLN A 52 -10.79 12.14 -6.58
N LYS A 53 -9.92 12.22 -7.58
CA LYS A 53 -8.74 11.36 -7.69
C LYS A 53 -7.70 11.83 -6.66
N VAL A 54 -7.75 11.24 -5.47
CA VAL A 54 -6.69 11.40 -4.47
C VAL A 54 -5.47 10.59 -4.92
N ASN A 55 -4.34 11.28 -5.09
CA ASN A 55 -3.05 10.63 -5.36
C ASN A 55 -2.52 10.08 -4.03
N ALA A 56 -2.81 8.82 -3.73
CA ALA A 56 -2.17 8.11 -2.64
C ALA A 56 -0.76 7.72 -3.09
N SER A 57 0.25 8.48 -2.67
CA SER A 57 1.65 8.09 -2.87
C SER A 57 1.99 6.97 -1.88
N GLY A 58 1.98 5.73 -2.37
CA GLY A 58 2.49 4.57 -1.65
C GLY A 58 3.86 4.16 -2.18
N LYS A 59 4.76 3.74 -1.31
CA LYS A 59 5.97 3.01 -1.74
C LYS A 59 5.59 1.54 -1.86
N ILE A 60 5.83 0.95 -3.03
CA ILE A 60 5.71 -0.50 -3.21
C ILE A 60 6.89 -1.14 -2.47
N GLN A 61 6.60 -1.92 -1.45
CA GLN A 61 7.58 -2.71 -0.71
C GLN A 61 7.24 -4.20 -0.87
N PRO A 62 8.22 -5.10 -1.00
CA PRO A 62 7.99 -6.53 -0.93
C PRO A 62 7.27 -6.89 0.38
N GLU A 63 6.29 -7.81 0.28
CA GLU A 63 5.61 -8.37 1.44
C GLU A 63 6.59 -9.13 2.35
N VAL A 64 7.59 -9.78 1.75
CA VAL A 64 8.62 -10.54 2.45
C VAL A 64 10.00 -10.20 1.87
N GLU A 65 10.87 -9.62 2.69
CA GLU A 65 12.28 -9.36 2.37
C GLU A 65 13.16 -10.21 3.29
N VAL A 66 13.98 -11.09 2.71
CA VAL A 66 14.87 -11.98 3.47
C VAL A 66 16.32 -11.63 3.11
N LYS A 67 17.07 -11.15 4.11
CA LYS A 67 18.51 -10.94 3.99
C LYS A 67 19.23 -12.24 4.28
N ILE A 68 19.78 -12.86 3.24
CA ILE A 68 20.53 -14.11 3.37
C ILE A 68 21.95 -13.76 3.85
N SER A 69 22.33 -14.30 5.01
CA SER A 69 23.68 -14.15 5.57
C SER A 69 24.19 -15.49 6.05
N ALA A 70 25.51 -15.67 6.01
CA ALA A 70 26.14 -16.88 6.53
C ALA A 70 26.08 -16.87 8.06
N THR A 71 25.70 -18.00 8.66
CA THR A 71 25.69 -18.16 10.13
C THR A 71 27.11 -18.17 10.73
N SER A 72 28.12 -18.49 9.90
CA SER A 72 29.52 -18.54 10.29
C SER A 72 30.39 -17.81 9.26
N SER A 73 31.37 -17.05 9.75
CA SER A 73 32.35 -16.37 8.91
C SER A 73 33.28 -17.41 8.27
N ALA A 74 33.16 -17.59 6.96
CA ALA A 74 34.01 -18.46 6.17
C ALA A 74 34.30 -17.81 4.81
N ILE A 75 35.37 -18.27 4.17
CA ILE A 75 35.74 -17.85 2.81
C ILE A 75 34.74 -18.47 1.82
N ILE A 76 34.32 -17.70 0.82
CA ILE A 76 33.46 -18.19 -0.25
C ILE A 76 34.27 -19.12 -1.15
N ASP A 77 33.79 -20.35 -1.32
CA ASP A 77 34.38 -21.35 -2.20
C ASP A 77 33.76 -21.26 -3.61
N SER A 78 32.43 -21.20 -3.68
CA SER A 78 31.71 -21.08 -4.96
C SER A 78 30.37 -20.35 -4.83
N ILE A 79 29.96 -19.66 -5.89
CA ILE A 79 28.63 -19.06 -6.03
C ILE A 79 27.92 -19.81 -7.17
N THR A 80 26.69 -20.27 -6.91
CA THR A 80 25.93 -21.14 -7.84
C THR A 80 24.85 -20.38 -8.60
N VAL A 81 24.61 -19.12 -8.27
CA VAL A 81 23.53 -18.29 -8.81
C VAL A 81 24.06 -16.96 -9.33
N VAL A 82 23.39 -16.39 -10.33
CA VAL A 82 23.74 -15.09 -10.92
C VAL A 82 22.86 -13.99 -10.32
N GLU A 83 23.38 -12.76 -10.30
CA GLU A 83 22.60 -11.59 -9.86
C GLU A 83 21.32 -11.43 -10.71
N GLY A 84 20.17 -11.29 -10.04
CA GLY A 84 18.86 -11.17 -10.67
C GLY A 84 18.18 -12.50 -11.01
N GLU A 85 18.79 -13.64 -10.71
CA GLU A 85 18.18 -14.96 -10.92
C GLU A 85 17.07 -15.25 -9.90
N TYR A 86 15.98 -15.87 -10.35
CA TYR A 86 14.90 -16.33 -9.49
C TYR A 86 15.31 -17.59 -8.72
N VAL A 87 15.43 -17.48 -7.40
CA VAL A 87 15.81 -18.59 -6.53
C VAL A 87 14.62 -19.17 -5.76
N LYS A 88 14.67 -20.48 -5.49
CA LYS A 88 13.63 -21.20 -4.73
C LYS A 88 14.06 -21.46 -3.28
N LYS A 89 13.08 -21.71 -2.41
CA LYS A 89 13.34 -22.16 -1.03
C LYS A 89 14.18 -23.46 -1.06
N ASN A 90 15.21 -23.51 -0.22
CA ASN A 90 16.17 -24.62 -0.10
C ASN A 90 17.10 -24.82 -1.31
N GLN A 91 17.21 -23.84 -2.20
CA GLN A 91 18.22 -23.87 -3.26
C GLN A 91 19.60 -23.55 -2.69
N HIS A 92 20.63 -24.30 -3.12
CA HIS A 92 22.01 -24.02 -2.78
C HIS A 92 22.50 -22.78 -3.54
N LEU A 93 22.88 -21.73 -2.81
CA LEU A 93 23.30 -20.47 -3.40
C LEU A 93 24.81 -20.29 -3.37
N ILE A 94 25.42 -20.56 -2.21
CA ILE A 94 26.83 -20.28 -1.93
C ILE A 94 27.44 -21.47 -1.19
N SER A 95 28.59 -21.94 -1.66
CA SER A 95 29.46 -22.85 -0.94
C SER A 95 30.49 -22.05 -0.15
N LEU A 96 30.65 -22.37 1.12
CA LEU A 96 31.71 -21.84 1.98
C LEU A 96 32.84 -22.87 2.09
N ASP A 97 34.09 -22.43 2.28
CA ASP A 97 35.23 -23.33 2.51
C ASP A 97 35.00 -24.14 3.80
N ARG A 98 34.97 -25.47 3.66
CA ARG A 98 34.70 -26.42 4.73
C ARG A 98 35.93 -27.15 5.26
N LYS A 99 37.15 -26.85 4.80
CA LYS A 99 38.36 -27.64 5.16
C LYS A 99 38.51 -27.83 6.67
N GLN A 100 38.36 -26.76 7.46
CA GLN A 100 38.50 -26.83 8.91
C GLN A 100 37.34 -27.57 9.59
N LEU A 101 36.10 -27.37 9.11
CA LEU A 101 34.93 -28.08 9.64
C LEU A 101 34.99 -29.58 9.31
N GLN A 102 35.44 -29.93 8.10
CA GLN A 102 35.59 -31.31 7.68
C GLN A 102 36.62 -32.04 8.55
N ALA A 103 37.77 -31.41 8.81
CA ALA A 103 38.78 -31.95 9.71
C ALA A 103 38.23 -32.17 11.15
N SER A 104 37.43 -31.23 11.66
CA SER A 104 36.79 -31.37 12.96
C SER A 104 35.79 -32.53 12.99
N VAL A 105 34.96 -32.66 11.95
CA VAL A 105 34.01 -33.78 11.80
C VAL A 105 34.75 -35.12 11.75
N ASP A 106 35.82 -35.22 10.98
CA ASP A 106 36.62 -36.45 10.85
C ASP A 106 37.29 -36.85 12.17
N GLN A 107 37.75 -35.86 12.95
CA GLN A 107 38.28 -36.08 14.29
C GLN A 107 37.19 -36.63 15.24
N SER A 108 36.00 -36.02 15.26
CA SER A 108 34.88 -36.50 16.05
C SER A 108 34.44 -37.91 15.65
N LEU A 109 34.40 -38.20 14.34
CA LEU A 109 34.06 -39.52 13.82
C LEU A 109 35.08 -40.58 14.25
N SER A 110 36.37 -40.24 14.25
CA SER A 110 37.44 -41.12 14.71
C SER A 110 37.37 -41.38 16.22
N ALA A 111 36.99 -40.37 17.01
CA ALA A 111 36.74 -40.54 18.44
C ALA A 111 35.56 -41.49 18.70
N VAL A 112 34.46 -41.33 17.95
CA VAL A 112 33.29 -42.23 18.02
C VAL A 112 33.68 -43.66 17.66
N ARG A 113 34.39 -43.88 16.54
CA ARG A 113 34.87 -45.21 16.14
C ARG A 113 35.74 -45.86 17.22
N SER A 114 36.64 -45.10 17.83
CA SER A 114 37.50 -45.59 18.90
C SER A 114 36.71 -45.98 20.15
N ALA A 115 35.70 -45.18 20.51
CA ALA A 115 34.80 -45.50 21.61
C ALA A 115 33.96 -46.76 21.31
N SER A 116 33.42 -46.88 20.09
CA SER A 116 32.68 -48.07 19.66
C SER A 116 33.55 -49.33 19.68
N ALA A 117 34.82 -49.22 19.26
CA ALA A 117 35.78 -50.32 19.32
C ALA A 117 36.07 -50.74 20.75
N ARG A 118 36.24 -49.78 21.68
CA ARG A 118 36.39 -50.06 23.12
C ARG A 118 35.16 -50.78 23.68
N VAL A 119 33.96 -50.29 23.42
CA VAL A 119 32.72 -50.94 23.86
C VAL A 119 32.61 -52.36 23.31
N LYS A 120 32.98 -52.59 22.05
CA LYS A 120 33.01 -53.93 21.46
C LYS A 120 34.01 -54.84 22.16
N GLN A 121 35.20 -54.32 22.45
CA GLN A 121 36.24 -55.05 23.18
C GLN A 121 35.78 -55.39 24.61
N ASP A 122 35.19 -54.44 25.32
CA ASP A 122 34.69 -54.64 26.68
C ASP A 122 33.54 -55.64 26.72
N LYS A 123 32.65 -55.61 25.71
CA LYS A 123 31.58 -56.61 25.57
C LYS A 123 32.15 -58.02 25.32
N ALA A 124 33.10 -58.16 24.40
CA ALA A 124 33.75 -59.44 24.14
C ALA A 124 34.53 -59.95 25.35
N ASN A 125 35.18 -59.05 26.10
CA ASN A 125 35.86 -59.38 27.34
C ASN A 125 34.88 -59.86 28.41
N LYS A 126 33.73 -59.18 28.57
CA LYS A 126 32.67 -59.58 29.49
C LYS A 126 32.13 -60.98 29.15
N GLU A 127 31.78 -61.21 27.89
CA GLU A 127 31.28 -62.52 27.43
C GLU A 127 32.32 -63.64 27.66
N ARG A 128 33.59 -63.37 27.38
CA ARG A 128 34.69 -64.30 27.67
C ARG A 128 34.79 -64.62 29.17
N VAL A 129 34.68 -63.62 30.04
CA VAL A 129 34.76 -63.81 31.50
C VAL A 129 33.55 -64.62 32.02
N GLU A 130 32.35 -64.34 31.51
CA GLU A 130 31.13 -65.10 31.83
C GLU A 130 31.27 -66.58 31.44
N LEU A 131 31.79 -66.88 30.25
CA LEU A 131 32.03 -68.27 29.82
C LEU A 131 33.01 -69.02 30.72
N ILE A 132 34.09 -68.38 31.16
CA ILE A 132 35.08 -69.02 32.06
C ILE A 132 34.48 -69.22 33.45
N TYR A 133 33.62 -68.30 33.91
CA TYR A 133 32.90 -68.41 35.18
C TYR A 133 31.96 -69.62 35.19
N GLU A 134 31.14 -69.79 34.14
CA GLU A 134 30.24 -70.94 33.98
C GLU A 134 30.98 -72.29 33.94
N GLN A 135 32.21 -72.31 33.42
CA GLN A 135 33.05 -73.52 33.40
C GLN A 135 33.68 -73.85 34.76
N GLY A 136 33.36 -73.10 35.83
CA GLY A 136 33.87 -73.34 37.18
C GLY A 136 35.36 -73.07 37.37
N LEU A 137 36.01 -72.41 36.38
CA LEU A 137 37.45 -72.13 36.35
C LEU A 137 37.83 -70.79 37.02
N LEU A 138 36.84 -70.02 37.50
CA LEU A 138 37.07 -68.80 38.29
C LEU A 138 36.47 -68.96 39.68
N LEU A 139 37.34 -69.02 40.69
CA LEU A 139 36.96 -68.93 42.09
C LEU A 139 36.77 -67.46 42.46
N THR A 140 35.53 -67.02 42.68
CA THR A 140 35.30 -65.92 43.63
C THR A 140 35.69 -66.43 45.00
N LYS A 141 36.90 -66.08 45.46
CA LYS A 141 37.32 -66.22 46.85
C LYS A 141 37.36 -64.82 47.47
N ASN A 142 36.53 -64.65 48.51
CA ASN A 142 36.21 -63.47 49.31
C ASN A 142 35.32 -62.41 48.66
#